data_AF-A0A813EJ30-F1
#
_entry.id   AF-A0A813EJ30-F1
#
_cell.length_a   1.000
_cell.length_b   1.000
_cell.length_c   1.000
_cell.angle_alpha   90.00
_cell.angle_beta   90.00
_cell.angle_gamma   90.00
#
_symmetry.space_group_name_H-M   'P 1'
#
loop_
_entity.id
_entity.type
_entity.pdbx_description
1 polymer ?
#
loop_
_entity_poly.entity_id
_entity_poly.type
_entity_poly.pdbx_seq_one_letter_code
_entity_poly.pdbx_strand_id
1 'polypeptide(L)'
;RQMRAMLQLAMDGSETSIEAITKMWMQTKSQNKKLYQVSSKRDNYDYLMKSIDWETPENAKNAQSFAPVKLEVDSESILEEKFINLKDYLFTDEGEKVKLYVTFPEDAAASLSSKDCLEVVFEYQSLDLKLRTATEKYRLRIDPLFGSIDVDQCKHRVSSGSCKVSLTLVKRHKNRNWPSVQKPR
;
A
#
# COMPACT_ATOMS: atom_id res chain seq x y z
N ARG A 1 16.23 -7.02 -38.36
CA ARG A 1 15.78 -8.44 -38.47
C ARG A 1 15.85 -9.19 -37.14
N GLN A 2 16.93 -9.07 -36.35
CA GLN A 2 17.11 -9.82 -35.09
C GLN A 2 16.08 -9.51 -33.99
N MET A 3 15.64 -8.25 -33.82
CA MET A 3 14.61 -7.91 -32.82
C MET A 3 13.24 -8.56 -33.08
N ARG A 4 12.89 -8.83 -34.35
CA ARG A 4 11.65 -9.56 -34.69
C ARG A 4 11.71 -11.02 -34.26
N ALA A 5 12.89 -11.65 -34.35
CA ALA A 5 13.09 -13.03 -33.92
C ALA A 5 13.04 -13.18 -32.38
N MET A 6 13.51 -12.18 -31.62
CA MET A 6 13.40 -12.17 -30.15
C MET A 6 11.94 -12.10 -29.68
N LEU A 7 11.13 -11.25 -30.31
CA LEU A 7 9.70 -11.13 -29.96
C LEU A 7 8.94 -12.43 -30.24
N GLN A 8 9.29 -13.12 -31.32
CA GLN A 8 8.63 -14.37 -31.70
C GLN A 8 9.02 -15.55 -30.79
N LEU A 9 10.29 -15.62 -30.36
CA LEU A 9 10.73 -16.62 -29.37
C LEU A 9 10.18 -16.37 -27.96
N ALA A 10 10.05 -15.10 -27.55
CA ALA A 10 9.48 -14.76 -26.24
C ALA A 10 7.99 -15.09 -26.12
N MET A 11 7.27 -15.14 -27.24
CA MET A 11 5.85 -15.51 -27.28
C MET A 11 5.59 -17.02 -27.12
N ASP A 12 6.57 -17.87 -27.41
CA ASP A 12 6.43 -19.33 -27.34
C ASP A 12 6.57 -19.90 -25.91
N GLY A 13 7.06 -19.10 -24.96
CA GLY A 13 6.98 -19.37 -23.51
C GLY A 13 7.66 -20.65 -22.99
N SER A 14 8.36 -21.41 -23.84
CA SER A 14 9.07 -22.63 -23.44
C SER A 14 10.39 -22.30 -22.73
N GLU A 15 10.82 -23.11 -21.78
CA GLU A 15 12.10 -22.91 -21.06
C GLU A 15 13.31 -22.85 -22.03
N THR A 16 13.23 -23.57 -23.15
CA THR A 16 14.23 -23.55 -24.23
C THR A 16 14.32 -22.21 -24.95
N SER A 17 13.23 -21.43 -25.00
CA SER A 17 13.20 -20.11 -25.64
C SER A 17 13.96 -19.06 -24.81
N ILE A 18 13.90 -19.15 -23.48
CA ILE A 18 14.58 -18.24 -22.55
C ILE A 18 16.10 -18.45 -22.63
N GLU A 19 16.56 -19.70 -22.67
CA GLU A 19 17.99 -19.99 -22.85
C GLU A 19 18.52 -19.53 -24.20
N ALA A 20 17.74 -19.68 -25.28
CA ALA A 20 18.10 -19.20 -26.61
C ALA A 20 18.20 -17.67 -26.68
N ILE A 21 17.25 -16.95 -26.06
CA ILE A 21 17.27 -15.49 -25.93
C ILE A 21 18.51 -15.04 -25.15
N THR A 22 18.83 -15.73 -24.06
CA THR A 22 19.97 -15.39 -23.20
C THR A 22 21.30 -15.59 -23.93
N LYS A 23 21.46 -16.72 -24.64
CA LYS A 23 22.66 -16.99 -25.45
C LYS A 23 22.84 -15.98 -26.59
N MET A 24 21.76 -15.63 -27.30
CA MET A 24 21.82 -14.59 -28.35
C MET A 24 22.19 -13.22 -27.78
N TRP A 25 21.67 -12.85 -26.62
CA TRP A 25 21.99 -11.57 -25.98
C TRP A 25 23.46 -11.49 -25.52
N MET A 26 23.99 -12.59 -24.96
CA MET A 26 25.41 -12.66 -24.60
C MET A 26 26.33 -12.60 -25.82
N GLN A 27 25.96 -13.24 -26.93
CA GLN A 27 26.74 -13.20 -28.17
C GLN A 27 26.73 -11.80 -28.82
N THR A 28 25.62 -11.07 -28.69
CA THR A 28 25.51 -9.68 -29.15
C THR A 28 26.33 -8.71 -28.28
N LYS A 29 26.41 -8.97 -26.96
CA LYS A 29 27.27 -8.21 -26.04
C LYS A 29 28.77 -8.39 -26.31
N SER A 30 29.19 -9.58 -26.71
CA SER A 30 30.59 -9.92 -27.00
C SER A 30 31.18 -9.15 -28.19
N GLN A 31 30.37 -8.79 -29.19
CA GLN A 31 30.84 -8.13 -30.41
C GLN A 31 31.05 -6.61 -30.28
N ASN A 32 30.48 -5.96 -29.26
CA ASN A 32 30.61 -4.51 -29.06
C ASN A 32 31.76 -4.14 -28.11
N LYS A 33 33.00 -4.40 -28.54
CA LYS A 33 34.22 -4.03 -27.80
C LYS A 33 34.41 -2.51 -27.59
N LYS A 34 33.66 -1.65 -28.29
CA LYS A 34 33.72 -0.19 -28.14
C LYS A 34 33.07 0.34 -26.85
N LEU A 35 32.23 -0.45 -26.17
CA LEU A 35 31.58 -0.06 -24.92
C LEU A 35 32.44 -0.29 -23.66
N TYR A 36 33.55 -1.03 -23.78
CA TYR A 36 34.43 -1.35 -22.65
C TYR A 36 35.59 -0.36 -22.45
N GLN A 37 35.71 0.67 -23.28
CA GLN A 37 36.84 1.59 -23.25
C GLN A 37 36.54 2.91 -22.52
N VAL A 38 35.43 3.02 -21.77
CA VAL A 38 35.06 4.22 -21.00
C VAL A 38 35.38 4.07 -19.50
N SER A 39 36.07 3.01 -19.08
CA SER A 39 36.47 2.83 -17.68
C SER A 39 37.90 3.34 -17.37
N SER A 40 38.48 4.17 -18.23
CA SER A 40 39.79 4.80 -17.93
C SER A 40 39.61 6.10 -17.14
N LYS A 41 39.38 5.97 -15.82
CA LYS A 41 39.68 6.93 -14.72
C LYS A 41 39.45 8.45 -14.89
N ARG A 42 38.83 8.94 -15.97
CA ARG A 42 38.70 10.38 -16.30
C ARG A 42 37.26 10.82 -16.61
N ASP A 43 36.36 9.86 -16.86
CA ASP A 43 34.94 10.14 -17.21
C ASP A 43 33.98 9.78 -16.06
N ASN A 44 34.40 10.00 -14.81
CA ASN A 44 33.45 10.00 -13.68
C ASN A 44 32.74 11.36 -13.66
N TYR A 45 31.46 11.35 -14.03
CA TYR A 45 30.53 12.50 -13.99
C TYR A 45 30.58 13.30 -12.67
N ASP A 46 30.99 12.65 -11.57
CA ASP A 46 31.16 13.28 -10.25
C ASP A 46 32.22 14.39 -10.20
N TYR A 47 33.23 14.38 -11.08
CA TYR A 47 34.25 15.44 -11.10
C TYR A 47 33.79 16.67 -11.89
N LEU A 48 33.00 16.49 -12.95
CA LEU A 48 32.47 17.60 -13.75
C LEU A 48 31.47 18.45 -12.96
N MET A 49 30.67 17.84 -12.06
CA MET A 49 29.75 18.61 -11.21
C MET A 49 30.45 19.44 -10.12
N LYS A 50 31.66 19.06 -9.69
CA LYS A 50 32.42 19.80 -8.67
C LYS A 50 33.18 21.01 -9.22
N SER A 51 33.36 21.10 -10.54
CA SER A 51 34.03 22.22 -11.21
C SER A 51 33.05 23.18 -11.90
N ILE A 52 31.74 23.05 -11.65
CA ILE A 52 30.78 24.06 -12.09
C ILE A 52 30.86 25.21 -11.09
N ASP A 53 31.49 26.31 -11.51
CA ASP A 53 31.35 27.58 -10.79
C ASP A 53 29.89 28.01 -10.91
N TRP A 54 29.16 27.85 -9.81
CA TRP A 54 27.75 28.22 -9.74
C TRP A 54 27.64 29.75 -9.69
N GLU A 55 27.59 30.38 -10.86
CA GLU A 55 27.25 31.79 -10.97
C GLU A 55 25.76 31.98 -10.69
N THR A 56 25.45 32.64 -9.57
CA THR A 56 24.08 32.97 -9.21
C THR A 56 23.60 34.07 -10.16
N PRO A 57 22.52 33.86 -10.95
CA PRO A 57 22.02 34.87 -11.89
C PRO A 57 21.69 36.17 -11.15
N GLU A 58 22.07 37.33 -11.72
CA GLU A 58 21.99 38.63 -11.05
C GLU A 58 20.60 38.98 -10.48
N ASN A 59 19.54 38.45 -11.10
CA ASN A 59 18.16 38.61 -10.62
C ASN A 59 17.90 37.95 -9.25
N ALA A 60 18.75 37.03 -8.80
CA ALA A 60 18.67 36.39 -7.48
C ALA A 60 19.38 37.20 -6.38
N LYS A 61 20.20 38.20 -6.72
CA LYS A 61 20.92 39.02 -5.71
C LYS A 61 20.03 40.05 -5.00
N ASN A 62 18.83 40.31 -5.53
CA ASN A 62 17.87 41.28 -5.00
C ASN A 62 16.54 40.66 -4.53
N ALA A 63 16.52 39.37 -4.18
CA ALA A 63 15.43 38.86 -3.37
C ALA A 63 15.71 39.30 -1.92
N GLN A 64 15.11 40.43 -1.51
CA GLN A 64 14.98 40.78 -0.10
C GLN A 64 14.57 39.51 0.64
N SER A 65 15.42 39.07 1.55
CA SER A 65 15.17 37.96 2.45
C SER A 65 14.02 38.36 3.36
N PHE A 66 12.79 38.22 2.88
CA PHE A 66 11.61 38.28 3.72
C PHE A 66 11.78 37.19 4.76
N ALA A 67 11.98 37.60 6.02
CA ALA A 67 11.92 36.67 7.14
C ALA A 67 10.62 35.87 6.98
N PRO A 68 10.67 34.53 7.10
CA PRO A 68 9.50 33.69 6.90
C PRO A 68 8.37 34.25 7.76
N VAL A 69 7.31 34.74 7.10
CA VAL A 69 6.14 35.27 7.77
C VAL A 69 5.62 34.13 8.61
N LYS A 70 5.67 34.28 9.94
CA LYS A 70 5.08 33.34 10.86
C LYS A 70 3.58 33.42 10.62
N LEU A 71 3.09 32.57 9.71
CA LEU A 71 1.67 32.39 9.51
C LEU A 71 1.13 31.94 10.86
N GLU A 72 0.37 32.81 11.52
CA GLU A 72 -0.52 32.44 12.62
C GLU A 72 -1.63 31.60 11.99
N VAL A 73 -1.28 30.38 11.59
CA VAL A 73 -2.27 29.35 11.38
C VAL A 73 -2.74 29.05 12.79
N ASP A 74 -3.91 29.55 13.14
CA ASP A 74 -4.69 29.05 14.24
C ASP A 74 -4.68 27.53 14.10
N SER A 75 -3.83 26.88 14.90
CA SER A 75 -3.81 25.45 15.00
C SER A 75 -5.11 25.12 15.70
N GLU A 76 -6.19 25.01 14.92
CA GLU A 76 -7.33 24.20 15.28
C GLU A 76 -6.72 22.88 15.71
N SER A 77 -6.67 22.71 17.02
CA SER A 77 -6.16 21.51 17.65
C SER A 77 -6.98 20.39 17.03
N ILE A 78 -6.33 19.62 16.16
CA ILE A 78 -6.85 18.37 15.64
C ILE A 78 -7.10 17.56 16.90
N LEU A 79 -8.33 17.63 17.41
CA LEU A 79 -8.77 16.91 18.60
C LEU A 79 -8.59 15.45 18.25
N GLU A 80 -7.47 14.88 18.67
CA GLU A 80 -7.17 13.47 18.47
C GLU A 80 -8.30 12.68 19.12
N GLU A 81 -9.23 12.21 18.29
CA GLU A 81 -10.33 11.39 18.75
C GLU A 81 -9.73 10.16 19.42
N LYS A 82 -9.83 10.05 20.74
CA LYS A 82 -9.34 8.89 21.48
C LYS A 82 -10.25 7.71 21.16
N PHE A 83 -9.70 6.71 20.48
CA PHE A 83 -10.38 5.46 20.20
C PHE A 83 -9.89 4.35 21.14
N ILE A 84 -10.84 3.58 21.67
CA ILE A 84 -10.60 2.32 22.37
C ILE A 84 -10.36 1.25 21.30
N ASN A 85 -9.16 0.66 21.32
CA ASN A 85 -8.79 -0.38 20.36
C ASN A 85 -9.41 -1.72 20.75
N LEU A 86 -10.28 -2.25 19.89
CA LEU A 86 -10.86 -3.58 20.06
C LEU A 86 -9.85 -4.64 19.63
N LYS A 87 -9.59 -5.62 20.49
CA LYS A 87 -8.71 -6.77 20.18
C LYS A 87 -9.48 -8.07 20.00
N ASP A 88 -10.70 -8.13 20.53
CA ASP A 88 -11.50 -9.34 20.54
C ASP A 88 -12.32 -9.44 19.26
N TYR A 89 -11.91 -10.34 18.38
CA TYR A 89 -12.64 -10.70 17.17
C TYR A 89 -12.55 -12.20 16.95
N LEU A 90 -13.62 -12.74 16.37
CA LEU A 90 -13.66 -14.13 15.90
C LEU A 90 -13.64 -14.12 14.39
N PHE A 91 -13.02 -15.12 13.78
CA PHE A 91 -13.04 -15.24 12.32
C PHE A 91 -13.27 -16.67 11.87
N THR A 92 -13.77 -16.82 10.66
CA THR A 92 -14.00 -18.11 10.00
C THR A 92 -13.62 -17.99 8.54
N ASP A 93 -12.82 -18.94 8.06
CA ASP A 93 -12.42 -19.03 6.66
C ASP A 93 -13.38 -19.97 5.91
N GLU A 94 -14.09 -19.43 4.92
CA GLU A 94 -15.00 -20.16 4.02
C GLU A 94 -14.35 -20.40 2.63
N GLY A 95 -13.01 -20.49 2.60
CA GLY A 95 -12.23 -20.75 1.39
C GLY A 95 -12.10 -19.49 0.51
N GLU A 96 -13.19 -19.08 -0.14
CA GLU A 96 -13.23 -17.90 -0.99
C GLU A 96 -13.41 -16.59 -0.18
N LYS A 97 -14.05 -16.68 0.98
CA LYS A 97 -14.41 -15.53 1.81
C LYS A 97 -13.97 -15.76 3.25
N VAL A 98 -13.65 -14.68 3.94
CA VAL A 98 -13.37 -14.68 5.39
C VAL A 98 -14.47 -13.90 6.08
N LYS A 99 -15.14 -14.52 7.05
CA LYS A 99 -16.11 -13.84 7.90
C LYS A 99 -15.45 -13.47 9.22
N LEU A 100 -15.54 -12.21 9.59
CA LEU A 100 -15.08 -11.64 10.85
C LEU A 100 -16.30 -11.26 11.68
N TYR A 101 -16.33 -11.69 12.93
CA TYR A 101 -17.35 -11.37 13.90
C TYR A 101 -16.71 -10.53 15.00
N VAL A 102 -17.15 -9.28 15.11
CA VAL A 102 -16.71 -8.34 16.12
C VAL A 102 -17.81 -8.17 17.14
N THR A 103 -17.52 -8.45 18.40
CA THR A 103 -18.44 -8.28 19.52
C THR A 103 -18.19 -6.93 20.18
N PHE A 104 -19.25 -6.16 20.38
CA PHE A 104 -19.21 -4.88 21.08
C PHE A 104 -19.83 -5.02 22.48
N PRO A 105 -19.40 -4.19 23.45
CA PRO A 105 -20.08 -4.11 24.74
C PRO A 105 -21.52 -3.63 24.57
N GLU A 106 -22.39 -3.99 25.51
CA GLU A 106 -23.84 -3.73 25.45
C GLU A 106 -24.16 -2.23 25.34
N ASP A 107 -23.39 -1.39 26.03
CA ASP A 107 -23.50 0.08 25.95
C ASP A 107 -23.30 0.62 24.53
N ALA A 108 -22.44 -0.05 23.75
CA ALA A 108 -22.17 0.32 22.37
C ALA A 108 -23.20 -0.24 21.37
N ALA A 109 -23.95 -1.27 21.77
CA ALA A 109 -24.88 -1.97 20.90
C ALA A 109 -26.07 -1.10 20.47
N ALA A 110 -26.50 -0.17 21.34
CA ALA A 110 -27.55 0.79 21.00
C ALA A 110 -27.16 1.67 19.79
N SER A 111 -25.87 2.05 19.68
CA SER A 111 -25.36 2.90 18.59
C SER A 111 -25.09 2.13 17.29
N LEU A 112 -25.13 0.80 17.32
CA LEU A 112 -25.01 -0.02 16.10
C LEU A 112 -26.25 0.10 15.20
N SER A 113 -27.40 0.50 15.74
CA SER A 113 -28.64 0.65 14.97
C SER A 113 -28.59 1.86 14.02
N SER A 114 -27.86 2.90 14.39
CA SER A 114 -27.61 4.08 13.57
C SER A 114 -26.48 3.83 12.58
N LYS A 115 -26.81 3.83 11.28
CA LYS A 115 -25.83 3.65 10.20
C LYS A 115 -24.72 4.72 10.22
N ASP A 116 -25.04 5.93 10.67
CA ASP A 116 -24.09 7.05 10.67
C ASP A 116 -23.00 6.91 11.74
N CYS A 117 -23.21 6.05 12.75
CA CYS A 117 -22.25 5.80 13.82
C CYS A 117 -21.18 4.77 13.43
N LEU A 118 -21.45 3.93 12.43
CA LEU A 118 -20.59 2.84 12.02
C LEU A 118 -19.92 3.15 10.68
N GLU A 119 -18.61 3.34 10.73
CA GLU A 119 -17.78 3.55 9.55
C GLU A 119 -16.93 2.30 9.31
N VAL A 120 -17.05 1.70 8.13
CA VAL A 120 -16.25 0.54 7.73
C VAL A 120 -15.49 0.89 6.47
N VAL A 121 -14.17 0.93 6.57
CA VAL A 121 -13.28 1.18 5.44
C VAL A 121 -12.52 -0.11 5.13
N PHE A 122 -12.69 -0.57 3.91
CA PHE A 122 -11.96 -1.72 3.37
C PHE A 122 -10.85 -1.19 2.46
N GLU A 123 -9.64 -1.67 2.68
CA GLU A 123 -8.46 -1.37 1.87
C GLU A 123 -7.87 -2.68 1.35
N TYR A 124 -6.95 -2.59 0.39
CA TYR A 124 -6.42 -3.77 -0.31
C TYR A 124 -5.83 -4.85 0.61
N GLN A 125 -5.20 -4.44 1.72
CA GLN A 125 -4.60 -5.34 2.73
C GLN A 125 -4.90 -4.87 4.15
N SER A 126 -5.93 -4.07 4.33
CA SER A 126 -6.25 -3.43 5.61
C SER A 126 -7.75 -3.33 5.79
N LEU A 127 -8.16 -3.34 7.05
CA LEU A 127 -9.54 -3.17 7.47
C LEU A 127 -9.55 -2.17 8.62
N ASP A 128 -10.41 -1.16 8.53
CA ASP A 128 -10.65 -0.20 9.60
C ASP A 128 -12.15 -0.11 9.89
N LEU A 129 -12.53 -0.51 11.09
CA LEU A 129 -13.90 -0.46 11.60
C LEU A 129 -13.92 0.55 12.74
N LYS A 130 -14.69 1.62 12.60
CA LYS A 130 -14.88 2.64 13.64
C LYS A 130 -16.34 2.67 14.05
N LEU A 131 -16.57 2.68 15.35
CA LEU A 131 -17.88 2.89 15.94
C LEU A 131 -17.82 4.10 16.87
N ARG A 132 -18.65 5.11 16.61
CA ARG A 132 -18.81 6.27 17.49
C ARG A 132 -20.11 6.13 18.28
N THR A 133 -20.01 6.03 19.60
CA THR A 133 -21.17 6.11 20.50
C THR A 133 -21.20 7.49 21.15
N ALA A 134 -22.26 7.78 21.92
CA ALA A 134 -22.38 9.05 22.65
C ALA A 134 -21.29 9.22 23.73
N THR A 135 -20.79 8.11 24.28
CA THR A 135 -19.85 8.09 25.41
C THR A 135 -18.43 7.74 24.98
N GLU A 136 -18.28 6.79 24.06
CA GLU A 136 -16.99 6.19 23.71
C GLU A 136 -16.81 6.05 22.19
N LYS A 137 -15.58 5.86 21.77
CA LYS A 137 -15.26 5.60 20.36
C LYS A 137 -14.45 4.33 20.30
N TYR A 138 -14.91 3.37 19.52
CA TYR A 138 -14.22 2.09 19.34
C TYR A 138 -13.61 2.01 17.95
N ARG A 139 -12.43 1.41 17.86
CA ARG A 139 -11.76 1.15 16.58
C ARG A 139 -11.19 -0.26 16.57
N LEU A 140 -11.49 -1.00 15.50
CA LEU A 140 -10.79 -2.22 15.15
C LEU A 140 -10.06 -1.96 13.84
N ARG A 141 -8.73 -1.84 13.93
CA ARG A 141 -7.86 -1.74 12.75
C ARG A 141 -7.00 -2.99 12.65
N ILE A 142 -7.06 -3.66 11.50
CA ILE A 142 -6.20 -4.80 11.18
C ILE A 142 -5.36 -4.43 9.97
N ASP A 143 -4.06 -4.28 10.19
CA ASP A 143 -3.08 -3.87 9.19
C ASP A 143 -1.68 -4.45 9.53
N PRO A 144 -1.09 -5.33 8.70
CA PRO A 144 -1.62 -5.86 7.45
C PRO A 144 -2.47 -7.14 7.65
N LEU A 145 -3.46 -7.33 6.77
CA LEU A 145 -4.20 -8.59 6.60
C LEU A 145 -3.27 -9.69 6.06
N PHE A 146 -3.60 -10.95 6.33
CA PHE A 146 -2.83 -12.11 5.89
C PHE A 146 -2.71 -12.22 4.36
N GLY A 147 -3.74 -11.77 3.64
CA GLY A 147 -3.75 -11.70 2.19
C GLY A 147 -4.53 -10.48 1.69
N SER A 148 -4.49 -10.27 0.38
CA SER A 148 -5.25 -9.22 -0.29
C SER A 148 -6.73 -9.57 -0.43
N ILE A 149 -7.56 -8.55 -0.31
CA ILE A 149 -9.01 -8.64 -0.44
C ILE A 149 -9.50 -7.91 -1.70
N ASP A 150 -10.66 -8.34 -2.19
CA ASP A 150 -11.41 -7.66 -3.25
C ASP A 150 -12.39 -6.67 -2.60
N VAL A 151 -11.98 -5.41 -2.52
CA VAL A 151 -12.68 -4.33 -1.80
C VAL A 151 -14.12 -4.17 -2.28
N ASP A 152 -14.36 -4.27 -3.58
CA ASP A 152 -15.68 -4.06 -4.20
C ASP A 152 -16.70 -5.13 -3.80
N GLN A 153 -16.23 -6.32 -3.43
CA GLN A 153 -17.09 -7.43 -3.01
C GLN A 153 -17.20 -7.57 -1.49
N CYS A 154 -16.43 -6.79 -0.73
CA CYS A 154 -16.49 -6.81 0.73
C CYS A 154 -17.81 -6.20 1.21
N LYS A 155 -18.40 -6.81 2.24
CA LYS A 155 -19.69 -6.38 2.81
C LYS A 155 -19.62 -6.42 4.32
N HIS A 156 -20.39 -5.55 4.97
CA HIS A 156 -20.62 -5.63 6.41
C HIS A 156 -22.12 -5.80 6.69
N ARG A 157 -22.43 -6.49 7.79
CA ARG A 157 -23.78 -6.65 8.30
C ARG A 157 -23.76 -6.40 9.80
N VAL A 158 -24.69 -5.58 10.25
CA VAL A 158 -24.90 -5.31 11.66
C VAL A 158 -26.05 -6.18 12.16
N SER A 159 -25.85 -6.83 13.31
CA SER A 159 -26.90 -7.57 14.00
C SER A 159 -27.21 -6.85 15.32
N SER A 160 -28.24 -6.01 15.30
CA SER A 160 -28.68 -5.21 16.46
C SER A 160 -29.08 -6.07 17.66
N GLY A 161 -29.68 -7.25 17.41
CA GLY A 161 -30.11 -8.15 18.48
C GLY A 161 -29.00 -8.96 19.16
N SER A 162 -27.77 -8.95 18.64
CA SER A 162 -26.67 -9.77 19.18
C SER A 162 -25.37 -9.02 19.43
N CYS A 163 -25.39 -7.68 19.39
CA CYS A 163 -24.24 -6.80 19.63
C CYS A 163 -23.03 -7.15 18.75
N LYS A 164 -23.28 -7.70 17.56
CA LYS A 164 -22.27 -8.28 16.67
C LYS A 164 -22.28 -7.59 15.31
N VAL A 165 -21.08 -7.25 14.85
CA VAL A 165 -20.86 -6.83 13.47
C VAL A 165 -20.17 -7.97 12.73
N SER A 166 -20.77 -8.39 11.62
CA SER A 166 -20.23 -9.39 10.73
C SER A 166 -19.64 -8.72 9.50
N LEU A 167 -18.33 -8.86 9.31
CA LEU A 167 -17.61 -8.38 8.13
C LEU A 167 -17.31 -9.57 7.23
N THR A 168 -17.67 -9.46 5.95
CA THR A 168 -17.38 -10.46 4.94
C THR A 168 -16.31 -9.90 4.02
N LEU A 169 -15.10 -10.45 4.13
CA LEU A 169 -13.97 -10.12 3.28
C LEU A 169 -13.87 -11.14 2.15
N VAL A 170 -13.86 -10.69 0.90
CA VAL A 170 -13.68 -11.59 -0.25
C VAL A 170 -12.18 -11.66 -0.56
N LYS A 171 -11.62 -12.87 -0.59
CA LYS A 171 -10.20 -13.04 -0.89
C LYS A 171 -9.97 -12.85 -2.39
N ARG A 172 -8.91 -12.13 -2.73
CA ARG A 172 -8.48 -12.04 -4.14
C ARG A 172 -7.94 -13.37 -4.66
N HIS A 173 -7.29 -14.15 -3.79
CA HIS A 173 -6.73 -15.47 -4.11
C HIS A 173 -7.55 -16.58 -3.44
N LYS A 174 -8.48 -17.19 -4.19
CA LYS A 174 -9.43 -18.19 -3.67
C LYS A 174 -8.77 -19.46 -3.11
N ASN A 175 -7.59 -19.82 -3.60
CA ASN A 175 -6.89 -21.05 -3.21
C ASN A 175 -6.02 -20.91 -1.96
N ARG A 176 -6.00 -19.74 -1.31
CA ARG A 176 -5.14 -19.48 -0.15
C ARG A 176 -5.94 -19.56 1.15
N ASN A 177 -5.61 -20.53 1.98
CA ASN A 177 -6.12 -20.64 3.34
C ASN A 177 -5.53 -19.52 4.23
N TRP A 178 -6.35 -18.94 5.11
CA TRP A 178 -5.95 -17.91 6.07
C TRP A 178 -5.88 -18.52 7.48
N PRO A 179 -4.68 -18.92 7.95
CA PRO A 179 -4.52 -19.45 9.32
C PRO A 179 -4.76 -18.37 10.39
N SER A 180 -4.59 -17.10 10.03
CA SER A 180 -4.85 -15.93 10.86
C SER A 180 -5.40 -14.80 9.98
N VAL A 181 -6.14 -13.87 10.57
CA VAL A 181 -6.62 -12.66 9.86
C VAL A 181 -5.47 -11.67 9.68
N GLN A 182 -4.69 -11.46 10.73
CA GLN A 182 -3.53 -10.58 10.70
C GLN A 182 -2.29 -11.36 10.30
N LYS A 183 -1.45 -10.75 9.45
CA LYS A 183 -0.15 -11.32 9.12
C LYS A 183 0.78 -11.21 10.34
N PRO A 184 1.50 -12.28 10.75
CA PRO A 184 2.52 -12.17 11.78
C PRO A 184 3.58 -11.17 11.31
N ARG A 185 3.92 -10.21 12.19
CA ARG A 185 5.03 -9.30 11.98
C ARG A 185 6.36 -10.00 12.22
#